data_AF-A0A0D3E5D5-F1
#
_entry.id   AF-A0A0D3E5D5-F1
#
_cell.length_a   1.000
_cell.length_b   1.000
_cell.length_c   1.000
_cell.angle_alpha   90.00
_cell.angle_beta   90.00
_cell.angle_gamma   90.00
#
_symmetry.space_group_name_H-M   'P 1'
#
loop_
_entity.id
_entity.type
_entity.pdbx_description
1 polymer ?
#
loop_
_entity_poly.entity_id
_entity_poly.type
_entity_poly.pdbx_seq_one_letter_code
_entity_poly.pdbx_strand_id
1 'polypeptide(L)'
;MAKNMDSISFTVLFLVLSMASMDIMKSEATCIFLNGRTMTSPCLDTKCRAYCDNLYGSTNICAAPCEAVGKKINCHCYGYTW
;
A
#
# COMPACT_ATOMS: atom_id res chain seq x y z
N MET A 1 -35.72 -45.66 -6.59
CA MET A 1 -34.94 -45.27 -5.38
C MET A 1 -33.70 -44.54 -5.89
N ALA A 2 -33.76 -43.22 -5.99
CA ALA A 2 -32.67 -42.43 -6.57
C ALA A 2 -31.54 -42.29 -5.54
N LYS A 3 -30.38 -42.81 -5.91
CA LYS A 3 -29.20 -42.92 -5.06
C LYS A 3 -28.50 -41.55 -5.04
N ASN A 4 -28.56 -40.86 -3.90
CA ASN A 4 -27.92 -39.56 -3.69
C ASN A 4 -26.39 -39.76 -3.72
N MET A 5 -25.75 -39.49 -4.85
CA MET A 5 -24.36 -39.85 -5.10
C MET A 5 -23.48 -38.70 -5.63
N ASP A 6 -23.80 -37.42 -5.39
CA ASP A 6 -23.00 -36.32 -5.98
C ASP A 6 -22.65 -35.16 -5.02
N SER A 7 -22.99 -35.24 -3.74
CA SER A 7 -22.96 -34.05 -2.87
C SER A 7 -21.59 -33.67 -2.28
N ILE A 8 -20.57 -34.55 -2.38
CA ILE A 8 -19.24 -34.31 -1.76
C ILE A 8 -18.29 -33.57 -2.73
N SER A 9 -18.49 -33.73 -4.04
CA SER A 9 -17.60 -33.16 -5.05
C SER A 9 -17.70 -31.63 -5.11
N PHE A 10 -18.92 -31.09 -4.98
CA PHE A 10 -19.16 -29.65 -5.08
C PHE A 10 -18.56 -28.84 -3.94
N THR A 11 -18.64 -29.32 -2.70
CA THR A 11 -18.09 -28.63 -1.53
C THR A 11 -16.57 -28.60 -1.54
N VAL A 12 -15.93 -29.69 -1.97
CA VAL A 12 -14.46 -29.73 -2.15
C VAL A 12 -14.04 -28.77 -3.26
N LEU A 13 -14.76 -28.74 -4.39
CA LEU A 13 -14.49 -27.78 -5.47
C LEU A 13 -14.61 -26.33 -4.99
N PHE A 14 -15.65 -26.01 -4.21
CA PHE A 14 -15.87 -24.68 -3.66
C PHE A 14 -14.79 -24.26 -2.66
N LEU A 15 -14.30 -25.19 -1.84
CA LEU A 15 -13.20 -24.93 -0.91
C LEU A 15 -11.90 -24.63 -1.66
N VAL A 16 -11.57 -25.39 -2.71
CA VAL A 16 -10.39 -25.12 -3.53
C VAL A 16 -10.51 -23.78 -4.27
N LEU A 17 -11.69 -23.46 -4.80
CA LEU A 17 -11.94 -22.20 -5.49
C LEU A 17 -11.86 -20.98 -4.55
N SER A 18 -12.35 -21.12 -3.31
CA SER A 18 -12.34 -20.04 -2.31
C SER A 18 -10.95 -19.79 -1.73
N MET A 19 -10.13 -20.83 -1.56
CA MET A 19 -8.73 -20.66 -1.18
C MET A 19 -7.93 -19.95 -2.28
N ALA A 20 -8.18 -20.27 -3.55
CA ALA A 20 -7.52 -19.61 -4.68
C ALA A 20 -7.94 -18.13 -4.87
N SER A 21 -9.16 -17.74 -4.49
CA SER A 21 -9.62 -16.35 -4.61
C SER A 21 -9.11 -15.44 -3.49
N MET A 22 -8.73 -15.99 -2.33
CA MET A 22 -8.12 -15.21 -1.24
C MET A 22 -6.72 -14.70 -1.61
N ASP A 23 -5.94 -15.47 -2.38
CA ASP A 23 -4.62 -15.05 -2.86
C ASP A 23 -4.69 -13.92 -3.91
N ILE A 24 -5.80 -13.81 -4.63
CA ILE A 24 -6.01 -12.78 -5.67
C ILE A 24 -6.36 -11.43 -5.04
N MET A 25 -6.91 -11.40 -3.82
CA MET A 25 -7.24 -10.17 -3.10
C MET A 25 -6.04 -9.63 -2.30
N LYS A 26 -4.83 -9.79 -2.81
CA LYS A 26 -3.69 -9.01 -2.34
C LYS A 26 -3.77 -7.65 -3.01
N SER A 27 -4.58 -6.76 -2.43
CA SER A 27 -4.65 -5.35 -2.84
C SER A 27 -3.23 -4.81 -2.89
N GLU A 28 -2.72 -4.54 -4.09
CA GLU A 28 -1.42 -3.91 -4.28
C GLU A 28 -1.55 -2.47 -3.81
N ALA A 29 -1.29 -2.27 -2.51
CA ALA A 29 -1.31 -0.95 -1.91
C ALA A 29 -0.44 -0.01 -2.76
N THR A 30 -1.10 0.93 -3.43
CA THR A 30 -0.41 1.82 -4.36
C THR A 30 0.23 2.92 -3.54
N CYS A 31 1.55 3.08 -3.72
CA CYS A 31 2.32 4.15 -3.09
C CYS A 31 2.05 5.46 -3.86
N ILE A 32 1.18 6.31 -3.32
CA ILE A 32 0.76 7.55 -3.97
C ILE A 32 1.32 8.78 -3.26
N PHE A 33 1.38 9.90 -3.97
CA PHE A 33 1.74 11.19 -3.38
C PHE A 33 0.63 11.65 -2.41
N LEU A 34 1.00 11.90 -1.16
CA LEU A 34 0.08 12.41 -0.14
C LEU A 34 0.20 13.93 -0.03
N ASN A 35 1.42 14.45 0.12
CA ASN A 35 1.69 15.86 0.37
C ASN A 35 3.15 16.22 0.11
N GLY A 36 3.45 17.52 0.00
CA GLY A 36 4.80 18.04 -0.07
C GLY A 36 4.96 19.34 0.72
N ARG A 37 6.14 19.52 1.34
CA ARG A 37 6.51 20.74 2.06
C ARG A 37 7.85 21.26 1.54
N THR A 38 7.90 22.55 1.22
CA THR A 38 9.18 23.23 1.01
C THR A 38 10.02 23.19 2.29
N MET A 39 11.23 22.64 2.18
CA MET A 39 12.19 22.65 3.27
C MET A 39 13.25 23.71 3.04
N THR A 40 13.74 24.30 4.13
CA THR A 40 14.94 25.13 4.09
C THR A 40 16.14 24.24 3.79
N SER A 41 16.99 24.64 2.83
CA SER A 41 18.22 23.90 2.50
C SER A 41 19.14 23.80 3.73
N PRO A 42 19.77 22.64 3.99
CA PRO A 42 19.69 21.39 3.23
C PRO A 42 18.44 20.57 3.57
N CYS A 43 17.73 20.11 2.55
CA CYS A 43 16.73 19.05 2.71
C CYS A 43 17.49 17.73 2.90
N LEU A 44 17.25 17.04 4.02
CA LEU A 44 17.78 15.70 4.25
C LEU A 44 16.62 14.71 4.19
N ASP A 45 16.77 13.65 3.40
CA ASP A 45 15.75 12.60 3.27
C ASP A 45 15.36 12.00 4.62
N THR A 46 16.30 11.86 5.56
CA THR A 46 16.02 11.38 6.92
C THR A 46 15.09 12.31 7.70
N LYS A 47 15.27 13.63 7.56
CA LYS A 47 14.39 14.63 8.18
C LYS A 47 13.04 14.70 7.46
N CYS A 48 13.05 14.56 6.13
CA CYS A 48 11.83 14.47 5.35
C CYS A 48 11.00 13.25 5.75
N ARG A 49 11.65 12.08 5.88
CA ARG A 49 11.03 10.86 6.37
C ARG A 49 10.45 11.03 7.77
N ALA A 50 11.23 11.55 8.72
CA ALA A 50 10.73 11.78 10.08
C ALA A 50 9.54 12.75 10.15
N TYR A 51 9.48 13.73 9.24
CA TYR A 51 8.33 14.63 9.08
C TYR A 51 7.10 13.89 8.53
N CYS A 52 7.24 13.15 7.43
CA CYS A 52 6.15 12.38 6.84
C CYS A 52 5.61 11.32 7.82
N ASP A 53 6.50 10.64 8.52
CA ASP A 53 6.18 9.64 9.55
C ASP A 53 5.40 10.26 10.72
N ASN A 54 5.73 11.49 11.15
CA ASN A 54 4.98 12.21 12.19
C ASN A 54 3.56 12.57 11.75
N LEU A 55 3.36 12.87 10.47
CA LEU A 55 2.05 13.28 9.95
C LEU A 55 1.11 12.11 9.67
N TYR A 56 1.63 11.02 9.13
CA TYR A 56 0.83 9.94 8.57
C TYR A 56 1.06 8.58 9.25
N GLY A 57 2.02 8.50 10.16
CA GLY A 57 2.47 7.25 10.78
C GLY A 57 3.48 6.51 9.89
N SER A 58 4.56 6.00 10.49
CA SER A 58 5.65 5.34 9.77
C SER A 58 5.21 4.12 8.95
N THR A 59 4.15 3.42 9.38
CA THR A 59 3.62 2.24 8.66
C THR A 59 2.88 2.62 7.38
N ASN A 60 2.45 3.87 7.24
CA ASN A 60 1.69 4.35 6.10
C ASN A 60 2.56 5.03 5.03
N ILE A 61 3.79 5.42 5.38
CA ILE A 61 4.72 6.07 4.45
C ILE A 61 5.56 5.03 3.71
N CYS A 62 5.52 5.06 2.38
CA CYS A 62 6.35 4.22 1.51
C CYS A 62 7.63 4.94 1.10
N ALA A 63 7.56 6.24 0.78
CA ALA A 63 8.73 7.04 0.38
C ALA A 63 8.63 8.48 0.88
N ALA A 64 9.79 9.09 1.14
CA ALA A 64 9.87 10.48 1.59
C ALA A 64 11.09 11.23 0.99
N PRO A 65 11.19 11.39 -0.35
CA PRO A 65 12.34 12.01 -0.98
C PRO A 65 12.33 13.54 -0.88
N CYS A 66 13.52 14.12 -0.81
CA CYS A 66 13.76 15.53 -1.09
C CYS A 66 13.91 15.75 -2.60
N GLU A 67 12.90 16.34 -3.25
CA GLU A 67 12.89 16.59 -4.69
C GLU A 67 12.93 18.08 -5.01
N ALA A 68 13.60 18.44 -6.11
CA ALA A 68 13.64 19.81 -6.57
C ALA A 68 12.34 20.16 -7.31
N VAL A 69 11.63 21.18 -6.84
CA VAL A 69 10.49 21.79 -7.52
C VAL A 69 10.90 23.19 -7.95
N GLY A 70 11.33 23.31 -9.21
CA GLY A 70 11.92 24.53 -9.75
C GLY A 70 13.26 24.86 -9.07
N LYS A 71 13.33 26.00 -8.36
CA LYS A 71 14.55 26.44 -7.64
C LYS A 71 14.55 26.07 -6.15
N LYS A 72 13.52 25.38 -5.65
CA LYS A 72 13.37 25.00 -4.23
C LYS A 72 13.44 23.50 -4.07
N ILE A 73 13.90 23.04 -2.92
CA ILE A 73 13.85 21.62 -2.55
C ILE A 73 12.64 21.41 -1.64
N ASN A 74 11.78 20.49 -2.04
CA ASN A 74 10.61 20.09 -1.30
C ASN A 74 10.80 18.67 -0.77
N CYS A 75 10.36 18.44 0.46
CA CYS A 75 10.14 17.12 1.00
C CYS A 75 8.78 16.62 0.48
N HIS A 76 8.76 15.50 -0.23
CA HIS A 76 7.53 14.87 -0.72
C HIS A 76 7.23 13.62 0.11
N CYS A 77 5.99 13.47 0.56
CA CYS A 77 5.52 12.32 1.31
C CYS A 77 4.67 11.42 0.40
N TYR A 78 5.08 10.17 0.25
CA TYR A 78 4.33 9.14 -0.44
C TYR A 78 3.87 8.09 0.57
N GLY A 79 2.63 7.66 0.46
CA GLY A 79 2.07 6.64 1.34
C GLY A 79 1.14 5.69 0.64
N TYR A 80 0.82 4.61 1.35
CA TYR A 80 -0.11 3.59 0.87
C TYR A 80 -1.54 4.06 1.08
N THR A 81 -2.36 3.97 0.03
CA THR A 81 -3.81 4.02 0.19
C THR A 81 -4.39 2.63 0.01
N TRP A 82 -5.09 2.17 1.03
CA TRP A 82 -5.90 0.95 1.04
C TRP A 82 -7.36 1.29 0.74
#